data_AF-A0A7U6BK58-F1
#
_entry.id   AF-A0A7U6BK58-F1
#
_cell.length_a   1.000
_cell.length_b   1.000
_cell.length_c   1.000
_cell.angle_alpha   90.00
_cell.angle_beta   90.00
_cell.angle_gamma   90.00
#
_symmetry.space_group_name_H-M   'P 1'
#
loop_
_entity.id
_entity.type
_entity.pdbx_description
1 polymer ?
#
loop_
_entity_poly.entity_id
_entity_poly.type
_entity_poly.pdbx_seq_one_letter_code
_entity_poly.pdbx_strand_id
1 'polypeptide(L)' 'MARTTRERMNNKHGHHYQRDGSFYICHICGTAEHRNGNFWWAGCYSKCEPPCGDDVVGQDAWFDSAESEGE' A
#
# COMPACT_ATOMS: atom_id res chain seq x y z
N MET A 1 -0.93 1.17 -13.83
CA MET A 1 -1.67 2.46 -13.88
C MET A 1 -1.88 2.91 -12.44
N ALA A 2 -1.60 4.18 -12.12
CA ALA A 2 -1.91 4.72 -10.81
C ALA A 2 -3.43 4.85 -10.65
N ARG A 3 -3.97 4.45 -9.50
CA ARG A 3 -5.40 4.59 -9.21
C ARG A 3 -5.79 6.08 -9.18
N THR A 4 -7.03 6.38 -9.55
CA THR A 4 -7.60 7.71 -9.36
C THR A 4 -7.87 7.95 -7.87
N THR A 5 -7.99 9.21 -7.46
CA THR A 5 -8.32 9.58 -6.06
C THR A 5 -9.61 8.89 -5.59
N ARG A 6 -10.58 8.72 -6.49
CA ARG A 6 -11.88 8.10 -6.17
C ARG A 6 -11.78 6.58 -5.96
N GLU A 7 -10.91 5.91 -6.72
CA GLU A 7 -10.60 4.48 -6.50
C GLU A 7 -9.89 4.26 -5.16
N ARG A 8 -9.00 5.17 -4.75
CA ARG A 8 -8.36 5.11 -3.42
C ARG A 8 -9.34 5.31 -2.28
N MET A 9 -10.29 6.23 -2.42
CA MET A 9 -11.35 6.43 -1.41
C MET A 9 -12.31 5.25 -1.29
N ASN A 10 -12.48 4.47 -2.37
CA ASN A 10 -13.32 3.27 -2.39
C ASN A 10 -12.51 1.97 -2.31
N ASN A 11 -11.29 2.02 -1.77
CA ASN A 11 -10.45 0.82 -1.68
C ASN A 11 -11.11 -0.22 -0.74
N LYS A 12 -10.98 -1.49 -1.10
CA LYS A 12 -11.61 -2.61 -0.39
C LYS A 12 -11.08 -2.76 1.05
N HIS A 13 -9.84 -2.35 1.28
CA HIS A 13 -9.13 -2.56 2.53
C HIS A 13 -9.31 -1.40 3.53
N GLY A 14 -10.05 -0.35 3.18
CA GLY A 14 -10.30 0.79 4.08
C GLY A 14 -9.09 1.72 4.29
N HIS A 15 -8.08 1.68 3.42
CA HIS A 15 -6.94 2.59 3.48
C HIS A 15 -7.34 4.06 3.42
N HIS A 16 -6.73 4.88 4.28
CA HIS A 16 -6.88 6.32 4.22
C HIS A 16 -5.65 6.95 3.57
N TYR A 17 -5.57 6.82 2.25
CA TYR A 17 -4.48 7.37 1.45
C TYR A 17 -4.57 8.89 1.35
N GLN A 18 -3.53 9.56 1.83
CA GLN A 18 -3.30 10.98 1.61
C GLN A 18 -2.10 11.16 0.69
N ARG A 19 -2.15 12.19 -0.15
CA ARG A 19 -1.04 12.48 -1.05
C ARG A 19 0.13 13.09 -0.27
N ASP A 20 1.29 12.47 -0.38
CA ASP A 20 2.56 12.98 0.13
C ASP A 20 3.54 13.18 -1.03
N GLY A 21 3.59 14.41 -1.55
CA GLY A 21 4.38 14.76 -2.73
C GLY A 21 4.01 13.97 -4.00
N SER A 22 4.85 12.97 -4.31
CA SER A 22 4.78 12.16 -5.52
C SER A 22 4.10 10.81 -5.34
N PHE A 23 3.88 10.36 -4.09
CA PHE A 23 3.21 9.10 -3.74
C PHE A 23 2.02 9.36 -2.81
N TYR A 24 1.28 8.31 -2.45
CA TYR A 24 0.15 8.39 -1.53
C TYR A 24 0.40 7.47 -0.34
N ILE A 25 0.36 8.00 0.87
CA ILE A 25 0.60 7.22 2.09
C ILE A 25 -0.69 7.02 2.87
N CYS A 26 -0.93 5.81 3.34
CA CYS A 26 -2.03 5.49 4.24
C CYS A 26 -1.65 5.94 5.65
N HIS A 27 -2.45 6.84 6.25
CA HIS A 27 -2.20 7.33 7.61
C HIS A 27 -2.49 6.31 8.72
N ILE A 28 -3.09 5.16 8.37
CA ILE A 28 -3.46 4.13 9.34
C ILE A 28 -2.32 3.11 9.51
N CYS A 29 -1.86 2.49 8.40
CA CYS A 29 -0.83 1.45 8.42
C CYS A 29 0.52 1.87 7.83
N GLY A 30 0.61 3.06 7.23
CA GLY A 30 1.85 3.54 6.60
C GLY A 30 2.15 2.98 5.21
N THR A 31 1.25 2.21 4.60
CA THR A 31 1.41 1.74 3.21
C THR A 31 1.49 2.92 2.24
N ALA A 32 2.48 2.92 1.36
CA ALA A 32 2.69 3.96 0.34
C ALA A 32 2.39 3.43 -1.07
N GLU A 33 1.42 4.03 -1.77
CA GLU A 33 1.14 3.78 -3.18
C GLU A 33 1.96 4.74 -4.06
N HIS A 34 2.83 4.18 -4.90
CA HIS A 34 3.63 4.92 -5.87
C HIS A 34 2.91 5.03 -7.23
N ARG A 35 3.33 6.00 -8.06
CA ARG A 35 2.70 6.24 -9.39
C ARG A 35 2.88 5.09 -10.39
N ASN A 36 3.85 4.22 -10.17
CA ASN A 36 4.03 2.99 -10.95
C ASN A 36 2.91 1.96 -10.66
N GLY A 37 2.12 2.16 -9.60
CA GLY A 37 1.10 1.22 -9.14
C GLY A 37 1.64 0.17 -8.16
N ASN A 38 2.86 0.35 -7.66
CA ASN A 38 3.41 -0.48 -6.59
C ASN A 38 3.03 0.09 -5.22
N PHE A 39 2.77 -0.82 -4.29
CA PHE A 39 2.53 -0.57 -2.88
C PHE A 39 3.81 -0.88 -2.13
N TRP A 40 4.31 0.11 -1.41
CA TRP A 40 5.51 0.05 -0.60
C TRP A 40 5.12 0.02 0.87
N TRP A 41 5.71 -0.91 1.61
CA TRP A 41 5.49 -1.01 3.03
C TRP A 41 6.67 -1.71 3.70
N ALA A 42 7.21 -1.08 4.75
CA ALA A 42 8.34 -1.59 5.54
C ALA A 42 9.53 -2.13 4.73
N GLY A 43 9.88 -1.48 3.61
CA GLY A 43 11.03 -1.86 2.77
C GLY A 43 10.73 -2.91 1.69
N CYS A 44 9.53 -3.50 1.69
CA CYS A 44 9.06 -4.36 0.62
C CYS A 44 8.07 -3.62 -0.29
N TYR A 45 7.94 -4.09 -1.52
CA TYR A 45 6.94 -3.62 -2.46
C TYR A 45 6.17 -4.76 -3.13
N SER A 46 4.93 -4.50 -3.50
CA SER A 46 4.13 -5.42 -4.31
C SER A 46 3.19 -4.66 -5.24
N LYS A 47 2.71 -5.33 -6.28
CA LYS A 47 1.61 -4.81 -7.14
C LYS A 47 0.24 -5.00 -6.49
N CYS A 48 0.15 -5.90 -5.52
CA CYS A 48 -1.06 -6.11 -4.74
C CYS A 48 -1.09 -5.12 -3.58
N GLU A 49 -2.26 -4.55 -3.28
CA GLU A 49 -2.44 -3.70 -2.12
C GLU A 49 -2.48 -4.57 -0.84
N PRO A 50 -1.68 -4.24 0.20
CA PRO A 50 -1.78 -4.92 1.49
C PRO A 50 -3.11 -4.59 2.18
N PRO A 51 -3.58 -5.41 3.12
CA PRO A 51 -4.69 -4.99 3.98
C PRO A 51 -4.27 -3.83 4.89
N CYS A 52 -5.25 -3.03 5.34
CA CYS A 52 -5.01 -1.85 6.17
C CYS A 52 -5.24 -2.15 7.66
N GLY A 53 -4.52 -1.45 8.54
CA GLY A 53 -4.85 -1.34 9.95
C GLY A 53 -4.47 -2.56 10.79
N ASP A 54 -5.45 -3.14 11.48
CA ASP A 54 -5.27 -4.19 12.50
C ASP A 54 -5.24 -5.62 11.90
N ASP A 55 -5.37 -5.76 10.58
CA ASP A 55 -5.28 -7.05 9.91
C ASP A 55 -3.81 -7.48 9.78
N VAL A 56 -3.23 -7.84 10.92
CA VAL A 56 -1.82 -8.23 11.05
C VAL A 56 -1.54 -9.50 10.23
N VAL A 57 -2.47 -10.45 10.22
CA VAL A 57 -2.31 -11.72 9.51
C VAL A 57 -2.24 -11.52 8.00
N GLY A 58 -3.11 -10.70 7.42
CA GLY A 58 -3.06 -10.42 5.99
C GLY A 58 -1.91 -9.50 5.61
N GLN A 59 -1.47 -8.63 6.51
CA GLN A 59 -0.27 -7.83 6.34
C GLN A 59 0.99 -8.71 6.31
N ASP A 60 1.10 -9.67 7.21
CA ASP A 60 2.20 -10.64 7.27
C ASP A 60 2.23 -11.51 6.01
N ALA A 61 1.07 -12.04 5.60
CA ALA A 61 0.94 -12.80 4.35
C ALA A 61 1.28 -11.96 3.10
N TRP A 62 0.91 -10.68 3.10
CA TRP A 62 1.32 -9.76 2.04
C TRP A 62 2.83 -9.56 2.05
N PHE A 63 3.43 -9.41 3.23
CA PHE A 63 4.86 -9.18 3.40
C PHE A 63 5.70 -10.37 2.92
N ASP A 64 5.27 -11.60 3.24
CA ASP A 64 5.89 -12.85 2.76
C ASP A 64 5.85 -12.99 1.23
N SER A 65 4.79 -12.45 0.60
CA SER A 65 4.62 -12.46 -0.86
C SER A 65 5.18 -11.21 -1.56
N ALA A 66 5.61 -10.20 -0.81
CA ALA A 66 6.10 -8.94 -1.36
C ALA A 66 7.55 -9.09 -1.84
N GLU A 67 7.89 -8.36 -2.90
CA GLU A 67 9.26 -8.26 -3.37
C GLU A 67 10.01 -7.33 -2.42
N SER A 68 11.10 -7.78 -1.82
CA SER A 68 12.03 -6.88 -1.15
C SER A 68 12.81 -6.10 -2.21
N GLU A 69 12.91 -4.77 -2.05
CA GLU A 69 13.93 -4.03 -2.80
C GLU A 69 15.27 -4.46 -2.18
N GLY A 70 15.96 -5.36 -2.89
CA GLY A 70 17.01 -6.21 -2.33
C GLY A 70 18.22 -5.47 -1.76
N GLU A 71 19.05 -6.27 -1.07
CA GLU A 71 20.49 -6.05 -0.96
C GLU A 71 21.16 -5.98 -2.35
#